data_AF-A0A960S2R6-F1
#
_entry.id   AF-A0A960S2R6-F1
#
_cell.length_a   1.000
_cell.length_b   1.000
_cell.length_c   1.000
_cell.angle_alpha   90.00
_cell.angle_beta   90.00
_cell.angle_gamma   90.00
#
_symmetry.space_group_name_H-M   'P 1'
#
loop_
_entity.id
_entity.type
_entity.pdbx_description
1 polymer ?
#
loop_
_entity_poly.entity_id
_entity_poly.type
_entity_poly.pdbx_seq_one_letter_code
_entity_poly.pdbx_strand_id
1 'polypeptide(L)' 'SQLPVKLWHGAIEDKALADAILDRIVHNAYKIELSGNSLRRKTELSSEEKSC' A
#
# COMPACT_ATOMS: atom_id res chain seq x y z
N SER A 1 -3.88 3.75 -1.05
CA SER A 1 -2.76 3.89 -2.00
C SER A 1 -1.49 3.47 -1.29
N GLN A 2 -0.71 2.55 -1.86
CA GLN A 2 0.63 2.25 -1.34
C GLN A 2 1.58 3.30 -1.92
N LEU A 3 2.09 4.21 -1.08
CA LEU A 3 3.07 5.20 -1.48
C LEU A 3 4.49 4.66 -1.23
N PRO A 4 5.49 4.98 -2.07
CA PRO A 4 6.89 4.77 -1.75
C PRO A 4 7.26 5.47 -0.44
N VAL A 5 8.06 4.83 0.41
CA VAL A 5 8.46 5.36 1.74
C VAL A 5 9.05 6.78 1.65
N LYS A 6 9.82 7.07 0.59
CA LYS A 6 10.39 8.41 0.35
C LYS A 6 9.35 9.52 0.23
N LEU A 7 8.12 9.19 -0.18
CA LEU A 7 7.03 10.15 -0.36
C LEU A 7 6.14 10.25 0.89
N TRP A 8 6.35 9.42 1.91
CA TRP A 8 5.54 9.45 3.14
C TRP A 8 5.77 10.74 3.93
N HIS A 9 7.01 11.23 3.95
CA HIS A 9 7.34 12.52 4.59
C HIS A 9 6.55 13.69 4.03
N GLY A 10 6.25 13.70 2.73
CA GLY A 10 5.46 14.76 2.10
C GLY A 10 3.95 14.52 2.17
N ALA A 11 3.52 13.29 2.44
CA ALA A 11 2.12 12.94 2.63
C ALA A 11 1.63 13.22 4.05
N ILE A 12 2.54 13.28 5.03
CA ILE A 12 2.27 13.62 6.42
C ILE A 12 2.60 15.10 6.62
N GLU A 13 1.62 15.89 7.06
CA GLU A 13 1.73 17.35 7.22
C GLU A 13 2.76 17.77 8.28
N ASP A 14 2.94 16.97 9.33
CA ASP A 14 3.90 17.21 10.40
C ASP A 14 5.15 16.35 10.24
N LYS A 15 6.29 17.02 10.09
CA LYS A 15 7.61 16.40 9.92
C LYS A 15 8.05 15.59 11.14
N ALA A 16 7.82 16.08 12.36
CA ALA A 16 8.25 15.40 13.58
C ALA A 16 7.45 14.12 13.80
N LEU A 17 6.14 14.16 13.49
CA LEU A 17 5.29 12.98 13.52
C LEU A 17 5.69 11.98 12.44
N ALA A 18 5.99 12.45 11.22
CA ALA A 18 6.44 11.59 10.12
C ALA A 18 7.72 10.83 10.48
N ASP A 19 8.71 11.53 11.04
CA ASP A 19 9.97 10.94 11.51
C ASP A 19 9.70 9.86 12.57
N ALA A 20 8.89 10.17 13.59
CA ALA A 20 8.58 9.22 14.67
C ALA A 20 7.83 7.96 14.19
N ILE A 21 6.97 8.07 13.19
CA ILE A 21 6.25 6.93 12.61
C ILE A 21 7.18 6.09 11.74
N LEU A 22 8.02 6.73 10.92
CA LEU A 22 8.97 6.04 10.05
C LEU A 22 10.01 5.26 10.87
N ASP A 23 10.52 5.84 11.95
CA ASP A 23 11.44 5.16 12.88
C ASP A 23 10.82 3.92 13.53
N ARG A 24 9.51 3.90 13.77
CA ARG A 24 8.83 2.74 14.38
C ARG A 24 8.49 1.66 13.35
N ILE A 25 7.99 2.06 12.19
CA ILE A 25 7.45 1.13 11.20
C ILE A 25 8.54 0.64 10.25
N VAL A 26 9.29 1.55 9.64
CA VAL A 26 10.23 1.21 8.56
C VAL A 26 11.48 0.56 9.12
N HIS A 27 11.95 0.98 10.29
CA HIS A 27 13.18 0.47 10.89
C HIS A 27 13.19 -1.06 11.10
N ASN A 28 12.02 -1.66 11.34
CA ASN A 28 11.86 -3.11 11.55
C ASN A 28 11.09 -3.82 10.44
N ALA A 29 10.72 -3.12 9.36
CA ALA A 29 9.88 -3.70 8.32
C ALA A 29 10.68 -4.44 7.25
N TYR A 30 10.20 -5.61 6.86
CA TYR A 30 10.62 -6.28 5.63
C TYR A 30 9.84 -5.72 4.43
N LYS A 31 10.57 -5.27 3.41
CA LYS A 31 9.97 -4.77 2.18
C LYS A 31 9.58 -5.92 1.26
N ILE A 32 8.28 -6.07 1.01
CA ILE A 32 7.74 -7.06 0.07
C ILE A 32 7.27 -6.32 -1.17
N GLU A 33 7.87 -6.63 -2.31
CA GLU A 33 7.47 -6.07 -3.60
C GLU A 33 6.38 -6.96 -4.21
N LEU A 34 5.16 -6.44 -4.20
CA LEU A 34 4.00 -7.14 -4.76
C LEU A 34 3.94 -6.90 -6.26
N SER A 35 3.96 -7.98 -7.03
CA SER A 35 3.77 -7.98 -8.48
C SER A 35 2.48 -8.71 -8.84
N GLY A 36 1.76 -8.22 -9.84
CA GLY A 36 0.60 -8.91 -10.40
C GLY A 36 -0.60 -7.99 -10.64
N ASN A 37 -1.65 -8.56 -11.24
CA ASN A 37 -2.90 -7.86 -11.50
C ASN A 37 -3.73 -7.70 -10.21
N SER A 38 -4.55 -6.65 -10.16
CA SER A 38 -5.47 -6.41 -9.04
C SER A 38 -6.39 -7.62 -8.81
N LEU A 39 -6.37 -8.15 -7.58
CA LEU A 39 -7.27 -9.23 -7.18
C LEU A 39 -8.74 -8.82 -7.23
N ARG A 40 -9.04 -7.51 -7.16
CA ARG A 40 -10.41 -6.98 -7.31
C ARG A 40 -10.96 -7.20 -8.71
N ARG A 41 -10.11 -7.18 -9.75
CA ARG A 41 -10.52 -7.51 -11.13
C ARG A 41 -10.97 -8.97 -11.25
N LYS A 42 -10.38 -9.87 -10.45
CA LYS A 42 -10.72 -11.30 -10.48
C LYS A 42 -12.12 -11.56 -9.92
N THR A 43 -12.56 -10.78 -8.93
CA THR A 43 -13.92 -10.89 -8.39
C THR A 43 -14.98 -10.37 -9.36
N GLU A 44 -14.67 -9.32 -10.12
CA GLU A 44 -15.56 -8.77 -11.17
C GLU A 44 -15.78 -9.79 -12.31
N LEU A 45 -14.72 -10.43 -12.79
CA LEU A 45 -14.82 -11.51 -13.78
C LEU A 45 -15.63 -12.71 -13.28
N SER A 46 -15.51 -13.06 -11.99
CA SER A 46 -16.28 -14.17 -11.40
C SER A 46 -17.76 -13.85 -11.16
N SER A 47 -18.14 -12.57 -11.11
CA SER A 47 -19.54 -12.15 -11.04
C SER A 47 -20.23 -12.14 -12.40
N GLU A 48 -19.46 -11.94 -13.49
CA GLU A 48 -19.97 -12.03 -14.86
C GLU A 48 -20.20 -13.50 -15.28
N GLU A 49 -19.34 -14.44 -14.85
CA GLU A 49 -19.52 -15.88 -15.10
C GLU A 49 -20.70 -16.52 -14.34
N LYS A 50 -21.24 -15.85 -13.30
CA LYS A 50 -22.38 -16.34 -12.52
C LYS A 50 -23.74 -15.77 -12.96
N SER A 51 -23.78 -15.04 -14.08
CA SER A 51 -25.02 -14.46 -14.61
C SER A 51 -25.72 -15.34 -15.67
N CYS A 52 -25.36 -16.61 -15.81
CA CYS A 52 -26.15 -17.60 -16.55
C CYS A 52 -26.97 -18.47 -15.59
#